data_AF-A0A3E2DMA7-F1
#
_entry.id   AF-A0A3E2DMA7-F1
#
_cell.length_a   1.000
_cell.length_b   1.000
_cell.length_c   1.000
_cell.angle_alpha   90.00
_cell.angle_beta   90.00
_cell.angle_gamma   90.00
#
_symmetry.space_group_name_H-M   'P 1'
#
loop_
_entity.id
_entity.type
_entity.pdbx_description
1 polymer ?
#
loop_
_entity_poly.entity_id
_entity_poly.type
_entity_poly.pdbx_seq_one_letter_code
_entity_poly.pdbx_strand_id
1 'polypeptide(L)'
;MTALGVEARLAAGEYQRDQIRLAGQYAAHAAELSRLWRAGKMTDDQYMRLYIALERAGHDTSAKAAARFLGEFRELNGVDAGAVVASEFDEAAALARTIALVRSVEADPDAAETVIGRYAVGLNRAVLNAGRDTVAASAAAAHRTWRRVTDANPCAFCAMLATRDDYSSKDAALHVGGGSSRRKRHKRPLGSQYHDHCGCTAVEVLGEWEPTDDDLAHQDLYDKAQEALADEGSSPTAGNVLKKMRSLGEGVVHDSHVSDSKRKKPGPKPKETSRASSRTSETKPKTATGGSGGGGRKPPTARAAGDDYGDFEDWKRHSLDGASADELEALRRWTTSEHKIIQEQLRAGKLDDQIAKVVQRIDVALARNPLPVDVKLHRRDTLAAFQATTFDEVISQVGRIVDLPAYVALSTRPGGVKTSPDAVVRVHITVPRGTPAAYIEQVSEKPKQRETLVIHGKLMAITDAKMVDGVLHVWCDMA
;
A
#
# COMPACT_ATOMS: atom_id res chain seq x y z
N MET A 1 15.73 -18.78 -13.02
CA MET A 1 16.02 -18.34 -11.64
C MET A 1 15.20 -17.09 -11.42
N THR A 2 14.36 -17.06 -10.39
CA THR A 2 13.60 -15.86 -10.01
C THR A 2 14.53 -14.93 -9.25
N ALA A 3 14.57 -13.64 -9.62
CA ALA A 3 15.30 -12.64 -8.86
C ALA A 3 14.89 -12.62 -7.39
N LEU A 4 15.87 -12.33 -6.53
CA LEU A 4 15.63 -12.09 -5.11
C LEU A 4 14.80 -10.80 -4.96
N GLY A 5 13.89 -10.72 -3.99
CA GLY A 5 12.99 -9.56 -3.86
C GLY A 5 13.68 -8.18 -3.76
N VAL A 6 14.97 -8.16 -3.38
CA VAL A 6 15.83 -6.97 -3.38
C VAL A 6 16.23 -6.54 -4.79
N GLU A 7 16.59 -7.48 -5.68
CA GLU A 7 17.02 -7.18 -7.04
C GLU A 7 15.87 -6.56 -7.85
N ALA A 8 14.66 -7.13 -7.71
CA ALA A 8 13.45 -6.58 -8.31
C ALA A 8 13.19 -5.14 -7.82
N ARG A 9 13.31 -4.90 -6.50
CA ARG A 9 13.16 -3.56 -5.93
C ARG A 9 14.21 -2.57 -6.45
N LEU A 10 15.48 -2.96 -6.52
CA LEU A 10 16.56 -2.09 -6.98
C LEU A 10 16.36 -1.69 -8.45
N ALA A 11 16.02 -2.65 -9.32
CA ALA A 11 15.70 -2.38 -10.73
C ALA A 11 14.51 -1.42 -10.86
N ALA A 12 13.44 -1.63 -10.08
CA ALA A 12 12.29 -0.75 -10.05
C ALA A 12 12.62 0.68 -9.58
N GLY A 13 13.49 0.80 -8.57
CA GLY A 13 13.97 2.09 -8.06
C GLY A 13 14.88 2.83 -9.06
N GLU A 14 15.74 2.10 -9.78
CA GLU A 14 16.55 2.68 -10.86
C GLU A 14 15.69 3.21 -12.00
N TYR A 15 14.75 2.39 -12.48
CA TYR A 15 13.77 2.80 -13.49
C TYR A 15 13.01 4.07 -13.10
N GLN A 16 12.56 4.16 -11.83
CA GLN A 16 11.89 5.35 -11.33
C GLN A 16 12.79 6.60 -11.41
N ARG A 17 14.03 6.52 -10.90
CA ARG A 17 14.97 7.65 -10.93
C ARG A 17 15.28 8.09 -12.35
N ASP A 18 15.38 7.15 -13.28
CA ASP A 18 15.59 7.43 -14.69
C ASP A 18 14.40 8.15 -15.33
N GLN A 19 13.17 7.74 -15.02
CA GLN A 19 11.95 8.42 -15.45
C GLN A 19 11.87 9.86 -14.89
N ILE A 20 12.21 10.06 -13.62
CA ILE A 20 12.26 11.40 -12.99
C ILE A 20 13.29 12.28 -13.70
N ARG A 21 14.50 11.76 -13.94
CA ARG A 21 15.57 12.50 -14.62
C ARG A 21 15.16 12.90 -16.03
N LEU A 22 14.62 11.95 -16.79
CA LEU A 22 14.14 12.16 -18.15
C LEU A 22 13.08 13.27 -18.20
N ALA A 23 12.04 13.15 -17.38
CA ALA A 23 10.95 14.13 -17.36
C ALA A 23 11.42 15.53 -16.95
N GLY A 24 12.34 15.60 -15.98
CA GLY A 24 12.95 16.85 -15.54
C GLY A 24 13.75 17.55 -16.65
N GLN A 25 14.49 16.79 -17.48
CA GLN A 25 15.21 17.32 -18.64
C GLN A 25 14.24 17.95 -19.66
N TYR A 26 13.17 17.24 -20.03
CA TYR A 26 12.17 17.76 -20.96
C TYR A 26 11.42 18.97 -20.41
N ALA A 27 11.13 18.99 -19.11
CA ALA A 27 10.54 20.15 -18.44
C ALA A 27 11.47 21.38 -18.47
N ALA A 28 12.77 21.19 -18.24
CA ALA A 28 13.76 22.26 -18.36
C ALA A 28 13.87 22.78 -19.80
N HIS A 29 13.87 21.89 -20.80
CA HIS A 29 13.81 22.28 -22.21
C HIS A 29 12.54 23.05 -22.56
N ALA A 30 11.39 22.66 -22.00
CA ALA A 30 10.13 23.34 -22.25
C ALA A 30 10.11 24.75 -21.64
N ALA A 31 10.67 24.92 -20.44
CA ALA A 31 10.84 26.23 -19.83
C ALA A 31 11.74 27.12 -20.69
N GLU A 32 12.90 26.61 -21.12
CA GLU A 32 13.86 27.36 -21.92
C GLU A 32 13.30 27.73 -23.31
N LEU A 33 12.63 26.78 -23.98
CA LEU A 33 11.93 27.04 -25.24
C LEU A 33 10.91 28.19 -25.09
N SER A 34 10.19 28.23 -23.97
CA SER A 34 9.21 29.27 -23.68
C SER A 34 9.86 30.63 -23.40
N ARG A 35 11.05 30.67 -22.77
CA ARG A 35 11.83 31.90 -22.58
C ARG A 35 12.38 32.44 -23.89
N LEU A 36 12.86 31.57 -24.78
CA LEU A 36 13.32 31.97 -26.11
C LEU A 36 12.17 32.55 -26.95
N TRP A 37 10.99 31.94 -26.89
CA TRP A 37 9.77 32.49 -27.49
C TRP A 37 9.43 33.87 -26.92
N ARG A 38 9.44 34.02 -25.59
CA ARG A 38 9.23 35.32 -24.93
C ARG A 38 10.23 36.40 -25.31
N ALA A 39 11.47 36.01 -25.56
CA ALA A 39 12.53 36.90 -26.04
C ALA A 39 12.42 37.24 -27.54
N GLY A 40 11.34 36.83 -28.21
CA GLY A 40 11.08 37.10 -29.63
C GLY A 40 11.99 36.33 -30.58
N LYS A 41 12.60 35.22 -30.12
CA LYS A 41 13.51 34.41 -30.95
C LYS A 41 12.77 33.46 -31.91
N MET A 42 11.45 33.32 -31.76
CA MET A 42 10.58 32.52 -32.62
C MET A 42 9.16 33.09 -32.64
N THR A 43 8.42 32.80 -33.70
CA THR A 43 6.99 33.15 -33.82
C THR A 43 6.11 32.23 -32.98
N ASP A 44 4.85 32.59 -32.76
CA ASP A 44 3.89 31.76 -32.04
C ASP A 44 3.68 30.39 -32.70
N ASP A 45 3.58 30.33 -34.04
CA ASP A 45 3.44 29.08 -34.78
C ASP A 45 4.69 28.19 -34.63
N GLN A 46 5.89 28.78 -34.71
CA GLN A 46 7.13 28.06 -34.48
C GLN A 46 7.21 27.52 -33.05
N TYR A 47 6.88 28.34 -32.06
CA TYR A 47 6.84 27.94 -30.65
C TYR A 47 5.86 26.80 -30.42
N MET A 48 4.62 26.91 -30.93
CA MET A 48 3.60 25.88 -30.75
C MET A 48 4.04 24.53 -31.33
N ARG A 49 4.59 24.53 -32.56
CA ARG A 49 5.10 23.31 -33.20
C ARG A 49 6.26 22.69 -32.40
N LEU A 50 7.22 23.51 -31.98
CA LEU A 50 8.39 23.04 -31.24
C LEU A 50 8.00 22.50 -29.86
N TYR A 51 7.05 23.14 -29.17
CA TYR A 51 6.60 22.70 -27.85
C TYR A 51 5.88 21.34 -27.93
N ILE A 52 4.99 21.16 -28.91
CA ILE A 52 4.31 19.88 -29.13
C ILE A 52 5.29 18.79 -29.54
N ALA A 53 6.25 19.11 -30.41
CA ALA A 53 7.30 18.16 -30.82
C ALA A 53 8.20 17.76 -29.63
N LEU A 54 8.52 18.71 -28.75
CA LEU A 54 9.26 18.46 -27.52
C LEU A 54 8.48 17.54 -26.57
N GLU A 55 7.18 17.81 -26.37
CA GLU A 55 6.34 16.96 -25.54
C GLU A 55 6.20 15.54 -26.12
N ARG A 56 6.01 15.41 -27.44
CA ARG A 56 6.00 14.12 -28.13
C ARG A 56 7.32 13.37 -27.96
N ALA A 57 8.46 14.04 -28.13
CA ALA A 57 9.75 13.42 -27.94
C ALA A 57 9.95 12.91 -26.50
N GLY A 58 9.51 13.68 -25.50
CA GLY A 58 9.54 13.26 -24.09
C GLY A 58 8.63 12.07 -23.82
N HIS A 59 7.39 12.13 -24.31
CA HIS A 59 6.42 11.04 -24.22
C HIS A 59 6.98 9.75 -24.83
N ASP A 60 7.44 9.79 -26.08
CA ASP A 60 7.92 8.61 -26.80
C ASP A 60 9.17 8.02 -26.14
N THR A 61 10.04 8.86 -25.60
CA THR A 61 11.25 8.41 -24.89
C THR A 61 10.88 7.73 -23.56
N SER A 62 9.95 8.30 -22.80
CA SER A 62 9.49 7.72 -21.53
C SER A 62 8.75 6.39 -21.75
N ALA A 63 7.86 6.32 -22.74
CA ALA A 63 7.14 5.10 -23.11
C ALA A 63 8.08 4.00 -23.60
N LYS A 64 9.09 4.33 -24.42
CA LYS A 64 10.12 3.36 -24.87
C LYS A 64 10.98 2.85 -23.70
N ALA A 65 11.38 3.72 -22.78
CA ALA A 65 12.11 3.32 -21.59
C ALA A 65 11.27 2.38 -20.70
N ALA A 66 9.98 2.65 -20.54
CA ALA A 66 9.05 1.78 -19.84
C ALA A 66 8.87 0.41 -20.52
N ALA A 67 8.77 0.39 -21.85
CA ALA A 67 8.67 -0.84 -22.64
C ALA A 67 9.93 -1.72 -22.48
N ARG A 68 11.11 -1.11 -22.52
CA ARG A 68 12.38 -1.82 -22.28
C ARG A 68 12.45 -2.37 -20.85
N PHE A 69 12.16 -1.52 -19.86
CA PHE A 69 12.13 -1.90 -18.45
C PHE A 69 11.18 -3.09 -18.22
N LEU A 70 9.99 -3.09 -18.81
CA LEU A 70 9.05 -4.22 -18.69
C LEU A 70 9.66 -5.54 -19.18
N GLY A 71 10.34 -5.53 -20.33
CA GLY A 71 11.02 -6.72 -20.84
C GLY A 71 12.08 -7.24 -19.87
N GLU A 72 12.99 -6.35 -19.47
CA GLU A 72 14.09 -6.67 -18.53
C GLU A 72 13.56 -7.10 -17.16
N PHE A 73 12.53 -6.43 -16.63
CA PHE A 73 11.95 -6.71 -15.33
C PHE A 73 11.20 -8.04 -15.31
N ARG A 74 10.51 -8.40 -16.40
CA ARG A 74 9.85 -9.71 -16.54
C ARG A 74 10.85 -10.84 -16.65
N GLU A 75 11.91 -10.66 -17.44
CA GLU A 75 13.03 -11.60 -17.54
C GLU A 75 13.73 -11.80 -16.19
N LEU A 76 14.05 -10.71 -15.49
CA LEU A 76 14.63 -10.72 -14.16
C LEU A 76 13.79 -11.54 -13.17
N ASN A 77 12.47 -11.41 -13.23
CA ASN A 77 11.55 -12.15 -12.37
C ASN A 77 11.22 -13.57 -12.88
N GLY A 78 11.81 -14.00 -14.01
CA GLY A 78 11.59 -15.34 -14.58
C GLY A 78 10.13 -15.60 -15.00
N VAL A 79 9.38 -14.55 -15.35
CA VAL A 79 7.99 -14.67 -15.82
C VAL A 79 7.91 -14.57 -17.34
N ASP A 80 6.79 -15.02 -17.92
CA ASP A 80 6.55 -14.88 -19.35
C ASP A 80 6.69 -13.41 -19.81
N ALA A 81 7.25 -13.23 -21.01
CA ALA A 81 7.53 -11.92 -21.58
C ALA A 81 6.25 -11.07 -21.74
N GLY A 82 5.10 -11.69 -22.04
CA GLY A 82 3.80 -11.04 -22.15
C GLY A 82 3.71 -9.93 -23.22
N ALA A 83 2.53 -9.35 -23.38
CA ALA A 83 2.36 -8.18 -24.25
C ALA A 83 2.94 -6.90 -23.60
N VAL A 84 3.54 -6.05 -24.42
CA VAL A 84 3.93 -4.68 -24.05
C VAL A 84 3.09 -3.71 -24.87
N VAL A 85 2.33 -2.86 -24.18
CA VAL A 85 1.40 -1.89 -24.76
C VAL A 85 1.90 -0.49 -24.45
N ALA A 86 2.52 0.15 -25.44
CA ALA A 86 3.00 1.53 -25.32
C ALA A 86 1.83 2.52 -25.22
N SER A 87 2.01 3.57 -24.41
CA SER A 87 1.09 4.71 -24.39
C SER A 87 1.05 5.42 -25.74
N GLU A 88 -0.12 5.95 -26.12
CA GLU A 88 -0.29 6.76 -27.32
C GLU A 88 -0.18 8.26 -26.99
N PHE A 89 0.51 9.03 -27.85
CA PHE A 89 0.65 10.46 -27.66
C PHE A 89 -0.65 11.20 -28.04
N ASP A 90 -1.24 11.93 -27.07
CA ASP A 90 -2.41 12.78 -27.28
C ASP A 90 -2.00 14.18 -27.76
N GLU A 91 -1.85 14.31 -29.08
CA GLU A 91 -1.46 15.55 -29.74
C GLU A 91 -2.47 16.69 -29.53
N ALA A 92 -3.77 16.36 -29.43
CA ALA A 92 -4.81 17.36 -29.19
C ALA A 92 -4.71 17.94 -27.77
N ALA A 93 -4.42 17.10 -26.77
CA ALA A 93 -4.21 17.56 -25.41
C ALA A 93 -2.92 18.37 -25.27
N ALA A 94 -1.84 17.99 -25.97
CA ALA A 94 -0.59 18.76 -26.02
C ALA A 94 -0.84 20.15 -26.62
N LEU A 95 -1.47 20.21 -27.80
CA LEU A 95 -1.85 21.48 -28.44
C LEU A 95 -2.71 22.36 -27.53
N ALA A 96 -3.72 21.78 -26.88
CA ALA A 96 -4.60 22.52 -25.97
C ALA A 96 -3.83 23.12 -24.77
N ARG A 97 -2.85 22.40 -24.21
CA ARG A 97 -1.96 22.93 -23.15
C ARG A 97 -1.10 24.07 -23.67
N THR A 98 -0.51 23.93 -24.85
CA THR A 98 0.36 24.97 -25.44
C THR A 98 -0.42 26.24 -25.75
N ILE A 99 -1.62 26.13 -26.32
CA ILE A 99 -2.50 27.30 -26.54
C ILE A 99 -2.86 27.96 -25.20
N ALA A 100 -3.15 27.17 -24.17
CA ALA A 100 -3.47 27.71 -22.85
C ALA A 100 -2.27 28.43 -22.22
N LEU A 101 -1.05 27.95 -22.44
CA LEU A 101 0.18 28.61 -22.01
C LEU A 101 0.32 29.97 -22.68
N VAL A 102 0.28 30.01 -24.02
CA VAL A 102 0.44 31.25 -24.80
C VAL A 102 -0.56 32.30 -24.33
N ARG A 103 -1.84 31.95 -24.25
CA ARG A 103 -2.90 32.84 -23.76
C ARG A 103 -2.68 33.31 -22.32
N SER A 104 -2.13 32.46 -21.45
CA SER A 104 -1.87 32.83 -20.05
C SER A 104 -0.74 33.85 -19.95
N VAL A 105 0.28 33.72 -20.79
CA VAL A 105 1.40 34.67 -20.88
C VAL A 105 0.95 36.00 -21.50
N GLU A 106 0.12 35.96 -22.54
CA GLU A 106 -0.43 37.18 -23.17
C GLU A 106 -1.33 37.96 -22.22
N ALA A 107 -2.14 37.26 -21.42
CA ALA A 107 -3.07 37.88 -20.49
C ALA A 107 -2.37 38.56 -19.30
N ASP A 108 -1.22 38.05 -18.88
CA ASP A 108 -0.41 38.60 -17.79
C ASP A 108 1.09 38.47 -18.10
N PRO A 109 1.65 39.41 -18.89
CA PRO A 109 3.05 39.37 -19.28
C PRO A 109 4.04 39.45 -18.11
N ASP A 110 3.64 40.11 -17.02
CA ASP A 110 4.48 40.29 -15.82
C ASP A 110 4.58 38.99 -15.01
N ALA A 111 3.56 38.13 -15.07
CA ALA A 111 3.56 36.80 -14.45
C ALA A 111 4.15 35.69 -15.35
N ALA A 112 4.74 36.04 -16.49
CA ALA A 112 5.14 35.07 -17.51
C ALA A 112 6.05 33.93 -16.98
N GLU A 113 7.04 34.21 -16.13
CA GLU A 113 7.91 33.14 -15.62
C GLU A 113 7.20 32.17 -14.68
N THR A 114 6.28 32.66 -13.86
CA THR A 114 5.43 31.80 -13.02
C THR A 114 4.54 30.91 -13.88
N VAL A 115 3.98 31.47 -14.96
CA VAL A 115 3.17 30.72 -15.92
C VAL A 115 4.02 29.65 -16.61
N ILE A 116 5.18 30.01 -17.15
CA ILE A 116 6.10 29.08 -17.82
C ILE A 116 6.50 27.94 -16.88
N GLY A 117 6.91 28.27 -15.64
CA GLY A 117 7.23 27.27 -14.63
C GLY A 117 6.09 26.29 -14.37
N ARG A 118 4.85 26.79 -14.24
CA ARG A 118 3.67 25.93 -14.04
C ARG A 118 3.44 24.96 -15.21
N TYR A 119 3.57 25.43 -16.44
CA TYR A 119 3.38 24.57 -17.62
C TYR A 119 4.55 23.60 -17.83
N ALA A 120 5.78 23.98 -17.49
CA ALA A 120 6.93 23.07 -17.48
C ALA A 120 6.72 21.91 -16.49
N VAL A 121 6.16 22.19 -15.30
CA VAL A 121 5.76 21.14 -14.34
C VAL A 121 4.65 20.25 -14.91
N GLY A 122 3.68 20.83 -15.63
CA GLY A 122 2.64 20.06 -16.32
C GLY A 122 3.20 19.14 -17.40
N LEU A 123 4.22 19.58 -18.14
CA LEU A 123 4.95 18.78 -19.13
C LEU A 123 5.77 17.68 -18.46
N ASN A 124 6.46 17.97 -17.35
CA ASN A 124 7.14 16.95 -16.53
C ASN A 124 6.19 15.79 -16.20
N ARG A 125 4.97 16.12 -15.72
CA ARG A 125 3.94 15.12 -15.44
C ARG A 125 3.51 14.36 -16.69
N ALA A 126 3.31 15.05 -17.82
CA ALA A 126 2.89 14.42 -19.07
C ALA A 126 3.91 13.39 -19.56
N VAL A 127 5.21 13.72 -19.48
CA VAL A 127 6.31 12.81 -19.81
C VAL A 127 6.31 11.60 -18.88
N LEU A 128 6.26 11.79 -17.56
CA LEU A 128 6.20 10.66 -16.60
C LEU A 128 4.99 9.75 -16.85
N ASN A 129 3.84 10.34 -17.17
CA ASN A 129 2.62 9.58 -17.41
C ASN A 129 2.74 8.64 -18.62
N ALA A 130 3.51 8.99 -19.64
CA ALA A 130 3.74 8.11 -20.79
C ALA A 130 4.33 6.74 -20.36
N GLY A 131 5.34 6.75 -19.49
CA GLY A 131 5.93 5.53 -18.94
C GLY A 131 4.99 4.80 -17.96
N ARG A 132 4.29 5.55 -17.09
CA ARG A 132 3.32 4.98 -16.12
C ARG A 132 2.14 4.29 -16.82
N ASP A 133 1.59 4.92 -17.85
CA ASP A 133 0.47 4.40 -18.62
C ASP A 133 0.90 3.19 -19.47
N THR A 134 2.13 3.20 -19.99
CA THR A 134 2.73 2.03 -20.66
C THR A 134 2.82 0.82 -19.72
N VAL A 135 3.29 1.01 -18.49
CA VAL A 135 3.32 -0.09 -17.48
C VAL A 135 1.92 -0.56 -17.14
N ALA A 136 1.00 0.35 -16.83
CA ALA A 136 -0.37 -0.01 -16.44
C ALA A 136 -1.14 -0.72 -17.56
N ALA A 137 -0.99 -0.28 -18.82
CA ALA A 137 -1.61 -0.90 -19.97
C ALA A 137 -1.01 -2.28 -20.26
N SER A 138 0.32 -2.43 -20.15
CA SER A 138 1.02 -3.70 -20.35
C SER A 138 0.68 -4.72 -19.28
N ALA A 139 0.61 -4.30 -18.01
CA ALA A 139 0.18 -5.15 -16.90
C ALA A 139 -1.24 -5.67 -17.14
N ALA A 140 -2.17 -4.78 -17.51
CA ALA A 140 -3.53 -5.16 -17.83
C ALA A 140 -3.63 -6.14 -19.02
N ALA A 141 -2.85 -5.92 -20.07
CA ALA A 141 -2.79 -6.81 -21.23
C ALA A 141 -2.19 -8.19 -20.90
N ALA A 142 -1.27 -8.24 -19.93
CA ALA A 142 -0.68 -9.47 -19.42
C ALA A 142 -1.50 -10.12 -18.28
N HIS A 143 -2.68 -9.59 -17.95
CA HIS A 143 -3.51 -10.02 -16.81
C HIS A 143 -2.79 -9.96 -15.45
N ARG A 144 -1.95 -8.95 -15.25
CA ARG A 144 -1.17 -8.72 -14.02
C ARG A 144 -1.61 -7.45 -13.32
N THR A 145 -1.34 -7.40 -12.02
CA THR A 145 -1.48 -6.17 -11.22
C THR A 145 -0.19 -5.35 -11.26
N TRP A 146 -0.28 -4.10 -10.82
CA TRP A 146 0.85 -3.20 -10.69
C TRP A 146 0.77 -2.47 -9.35
N ARG A 147 1.92 -2.07 -8.84
CA ARG A 147 2.09 -1.31 -7.59
C ARG A 147 2.73 0.05 -7.88
N ARG A 148 2.62 1.00 -6.95
CA ARG A 148 3.42 2.23 -7.00
C ARG A 148 4.80 2.00 -6.41
N VAL A 149 5.80 2.68 -6.98
CA VAL A 149 7.15 2.79 -6.41
C VAL A 149 7.40 4.26 -6.10
N THR A 150 7.59 4.57 -4.82
CA THR A 150 7.58 5.94 -4.28
C THR A 150 8.95 6.60 -4.38
N ASP A 151 8.98 7.93 -4.49
CA ASP A 151 10.19 8.76 -4.55
C ASP A 151 10.67 9.17 -3.14
N ALA A 152 10.35 8.36 -2.13
CA ALA A 152 10.49 8.65 -0.70
C ALA A 152 9.71 9.89 -0.20
N ASN A 153 8.94 10.55 -1.06
CA ASN A 153 8.10 11.70 -0.72
C ASN A 153 6.67 11.57 -1.28
N PRO A 154 5.98 10.42 -1.12
CA PRO A 154 4.72 10.17 -1.80
C PRO A 154 3.54 10.93 -1.16
N CYS A 155 2.54 11.25 -1.96
CA CYS A 155 1.22 11.59 -1.43
C CYS A 155 0.54 10.36 -0.80
N ALA A 156 -0.49 10.58 0.03
CA ALA A 156 -1.21 9.51 0.72
C ALA A 156 -1.79 8.46 -0.24
N PHE A 157 -2.17 8.89 -1.45
CA PHE A 157 -2.65 7.99 -2.49
C PHE A 157 -1.54 7.10 -3.06
N CYS A 158 -0.36 7.67 -3.34
CA CYS A 158 0.77 6.88 -3.84
C CYS A 158 1.30 5.94 -2.76
N ALA A 159 1.37 6.38 -1.51
CA ALA A 159 1.73 5.53 -0.37
C ALA A 159 0.77 4.35 -0.23
N MET A 160 -0.54 4.58 -0.23
CA MET A 160 -1.56 3.51 -0.15
C MET A 160 -1.45 2.47 -1.29
N LEU A 161 -1.03 2.90 -2.48
CA LEU A 161 -0.85 2.00 -3.63
C LEU A 161 0.53 1.34 -3.67
N ALA A 162 1.51 1.83 -2.91
CA ALA A 162 2.83 1.22 -2.79
C ALA A 162 2.81 0.01 -1.85
N THR A 163 1.88 0.01 -0.90
CA THR A 163 1.77 -1.00 0.16
C THR A 163 0.98 -2.24 -0.24
N ARG A 164 0.61 -2.39 -1.52
CA ARG A 164 -0.36 -3.42 -1.95
C ARG A 164 0.02 -4.10 -3.24
N ASP A 165 -0.26 -5.40 -3.30
CA ASP A 165 -0.11 -6.30 -4.44
C ASP A 165 -1.46 -6.78 -5.02
N ASP A 166 -2.57 -6.51 -4.32
CA ASP A 166 -3.86 -7.20 -4.43
C ASP A 166 -5.02 -6.38 -5.04
N TYR A 167 -4.77 -5.30 -5.79
CA TYR A 167 -5.89 -4.59 -6.45
C TYR A 167 -6.48 -5.43 -7.60
N SER A 168 -7.53 -6.19 -7.30
CA SER A 168 -8.26 -7.05 -8.23
C SER A 168 -9.18 -6.31 -9.22
N SER A 169 -9.23 -4.97 -9.20
CA SER A 169 -9.96 -4.21 -10.22
C SER A 169 -9.29 -2.89 -10.63
N LYS A 170 -9.21 -2.72 -11.95
CA LYS A 170 -8.71 -1.54 -12.67
C LYS A 170 -9.40 -0.23 -12.24
N ASP A 171 -10.63 -0.26 -11.71
CA ASP A 171 -11.35 0.96 -11.31
C ASP A 171 -10.93 1.51 -9.93
N ALA A 172 -10.51 0.65 -9.00
CA ALA A 172 -10.13 1.04 -7.64
C ALA A 172 -8.73 1.64 -7.56
N ALA A 173 -7.79 1.18 -8.40
CA ALA A 173 -6.41 1.66 -8.44
C ALA A 173 -6.24 3.00 -9.18
N LEU A 174 -7.27 3.44 -9.94
CA LEU A 174 -7.16 4.51 -10.92
C LEU A 174 -7.89 5.83 -10.54
N HIS A 175 -8.54 5.93 -9.37
CA HIS A 175 -9.37 7.11 -9.05
C HIS A 175 -9.18 7.62 -7.61
N VAL A 176 -8.77 8.90 -7.49
CA VAL A 176 -8.96 9.69 -6.27
C VAL A 176 -10.39 10.23 -6.30
N GLY A 177 -11.28 9.61 -5.53
CA GLY A 177 -12.68 10.03 -5.40
C GLY A 177 -13.68 8.93 -5.75
N GLY A 178 -13.98 8.09 -4.77
CA GLY A 178 -15.10 7.15 -4.84
C GLY A 178 -16.42 7.91 -4.89
N GLY A 179 -17.17 7.73 -5.97
CA GLY A 179 -18.51 8.28 -6.11
C GLY A 179 -19.17 7.74 -7.37
N SER A 180 -19.87 6.61 -7.22
CA SER A 180 -20.87 6.13 -8.19
C SER A 180 -21.88 7.24 -8.47
N SER A 181 -21.68 7.99 -9.56
CA SER A 181 -22.74 8.75 -10.21
C SER A 181 -22.80 8.28 -11.65
N ARG A 182 -23.87 7.55 -11.96
CA ARG A 182 -24.29 7.09 -13.30
C ARG A 182 -24.59 8.28 -14.22
N ARG A 183 -23.58 9.05 -14.58
CA ARG A 183 -23.61 9.89 -15.77
C ARG A 183 -22.38 9.54 -16.59
N LYS A 184 -22.63 8.85 -17.70
CA LYS A 184 -21.72 8.65 -18.83
C LYS A 184 -20.97 9.96 -19.06
N ARG A 185 -19.79 10.08 -18.49
CA ARG A 185 -18.88 11.20 -18.69
C ARG A 185 -17.73 10.59 -19.47
N HIS A 186 -17.63 11.02 -20.72
CA HIS A 186 -16.64 10.64 -21.73
C HIS A 186 -15.36 10.06 -21.13
N LYS A 187 -14.92 8.91 -21.69
CA LYS A 187 -13.60 8.29 -21.49
C LYS A 187 -12.57 9.37 -21.17
N ARG A 188 -12.25 9.54 -19.89
CA ARG A 188 -11.05 10.28 -19.53
C ARG A 188 -9.90 9.37 -19.95
N PRO A 189 -8.89 9.88 -20.67
CA PRO A 189 -7.68 9.11 -20.87
C PRO A 189 -7.13 8.71 -19.48
N LEU A 190 -6.44 7.56 -19.43
CA LEU A 190 -5.57 7.24 -18.30
C LEU A 190 -4.67 8.48 -18.04
N GLY A 191 -4.45 8.83 -16.77
CA GLY A 191 -3.56 9.97 -16.44
C GLY A 191 -4.11 11.05 -15.48
N SER A 192 -5.34 10.97 -14.96
CA SER A 192 -5.80 11.88 -13.90
C SER A 192 -5.41 11.45 -12.47
N GLN A 193 -4.40 10.60 -12.32
CA GLN A 193 -4.04 9.93 -11.05
C GLN A 193 -2.81 10.49 -10.36
N TYR A 194 -1.95 11.18 -11.12
CA TYR A 194 -0.73 11.78 -10.61
C TYR A 194 -0.88 13.29 -10.60
N HIS A 195 -0.52 13.90 -9.47
CA HIS A 195 -0.45 15.34 -9.39
C HIS A 195 0.88 15.86 -9.94
N ASP A 196 0.96 17.18 -10.09
CA ASP A 196 2.19 17.88 -10.40
C ASP A 196 3.23 17.66 -9.28
N HIS A 197 4.53 17.69 -9.59
CA HIS A 197 5.61 17.40 -8.64
C HIS A 197 5.64 15.97 -8.03
N CYS A 198 4.92 15.01 -8.61
CA CYS A 198 4.99 13.62 -8.17
C CYS A 198 6.04 12.82 -8.97
N GLY A 199 7.06 12.27 -8.30
CA GLY A 199 8.08 11.40 -8.89
C GLY A 199 7.76 9.90 -8.83
N CYS A 200 6.70 9.50 -8.12
CA CYS A 200 6.31 8.10 -7.99
C CYS A 200 6.03 7.43 -9.36
N THR A 201 6.42 6.17 -9.56
CA THR A 201 6.17 5.42 -10.82
C THR A 201 5.24 4.23 -10.61
N ALA A 202 4.95 3.49 -11.67
CA ALA A 202 4.21 2.23 -11.65
C ALA A 202 5.12 1.09 -12.08
N VAL A 203 5.02 -0.07 -11.42
CA VAL A 203 5.78 -1.30 -11.73
C VAL A 203 4.86 -2.51 -11.57
N GLU A 204 5.02 -3.54 -12.42
CA GLU A 204 4.25 -4.79 -12.28
C GLU A 204 4.51 -5.45 -10.93
N VAL A 205 3.48 -6.09 -10.38
CA VAL A 205 3.63 -6.96 -9.21
C VAL A 205 4.11 -8.32 -9.73
N LEU A 206 5.41 -8.56 -9.68
CA LEU A 206 6.06 -9.81 -10.08
C LEU A 206 6.95 -10.32 -8.94
N GLY A 207 7.03 -11.64 -8.79
CA GLY A 207 7.99 -12.30 -7.91
C GLY A 207 7.91 -11.84 -6.44
N GLU A 208 9.01 -12.06 -5.72
CA GLU A 208 9.17 -11.52 -4.36
C GLU A 208 9.42 -10.01 -4.40
N TRP A 209 8.99 -9.31 -3.36
CA TRP A 209 9.28 -7.89 -3.17
C TRP A 209 9.76 -7.66 -1.74
N GLU A 210 11.02 -7.25 -1.59
CA GLU A 210 11.57 -6.95 -0.27
C GLU A 210 11.33 -5.46 0.06
N PRO A 211 10.48 -5.14 1.05
CA PRO A 211 10.09 -3.75 1.34
C PRO A 211 11.23 -2.94 1.96
N THR A 212 11.34 -1.66 1.60
CA THR A 212 12.19 -0.68 2.31
C THR A 212 11.55 -0.22 3.63
N ASP A 213 12.31 0.50 4.45
CA ASP A 213 11.76 1.18 5.63
C ASP A 213 10.64 2.16 5.28
N ASP A 214 10.74 2.83 4.12
CA ASP A 214 9.67 3.69 3.62
C ASP A 214 8.42 2.87 3.24
N ASP A 215 8.59 1.74 2.54
CA ASP A 215 7.46 0.83 2.22
C ASP A 215 6.76 0.35 3.50
N LEU A 216 7.54 0.01 4.54
CA LEU A 216 7.02 -0.36 5.86
C LEU A 216 6.30 0.80 6.54
N ALA A 217 6.84 2.02 6.46
CA ALA A 217 6.20 3.20 7.04
C ALA A 217 4.86 3.52 6.36
N HIS A 218 4.79 3.37 5.03
CA HIS A 218 3.53 3.51 4.28
C HIS A 218 2.52 2.43 4.70
N GLN A 219 2.98 1.19 4.87
CA GLN A 219 2.14 0.06 5.26
C GLN A 219 1.56 0.31 6.66
N ASP A 220 2.43 0.64 7.62
CA ASP A 220 2.04 1.00 8.98
C ASP A 220 1.04 2.17 9.01
N LEU A 221 1.19 3.16 8.13
CA LEU A 221 0.26 4.28 8.04
C LEU A 221 -1.11 3.86 7.51
N TYR A 222 -1.14 3.06 6.45
CA TYR A 222 -2.38 2.50 5.91
C TYR A 222 -3.12 1.67 6.97
N ASP A 223 -2.36 0.89 7.71
CA ASP A 223 -2.84 0.02 8.78
C ASP A 223 -3.44 0.79 9.96
N LYS A 224 -2.71 1.79 10.46
CA LYS A 224 -3.25 2.73 11.47
C LYS A 224 -4.50 3.44 10.98
N ALA A 225 -4.58 3.76 9.69
CA ALA A 225 -5.76 4.36 9.09
C ALA A 225 -6.96 3.41 9.07
N GLN A 226 -6.75 2.12 8.79
CA GLN A 226 -7.79 1.09 8.85
C GLN A 226 -8.29 0.87 10.28
N GLU A 227 -7.37 0.72 11.23
CA GLU A 227 -7.67 0.56 12.66
C GLU A 227 -8.50 1.75 13.19
N ALA A 228 -8.07 2.98 12.89
CA ALA A 228 -8.80 4.18 13.29
C ALA A 228 -10.22 4.26 12.70
N LEU A 229 -10.46 3.72 11.50
CA LEU A 229 -11.81 3.65 10.93
C LEU A 229 -12.67 2.59 11.61
N ALA A 230 -12.08 1.44 11.95
CA ALA A 230 -12.76 0.38 12.68
C ALA A 230 -13.20 0.84 14.07
N ASP A 231 -12.32 1.52 14.82
CA ASP A 231 -12.61 2.09 16.14
C ASP A 231 -13.75 3.12 16.09
N GLU A 232 -13.85 3.86 14.99
CA GLU A 232 -14.91 4.84 14.72
C GLU A 232 -16.20 4.21 14.16
N GLY A 233 -16.23 2.90 13.92
CA GLY A 233 -17.35 2.21 13.27
C GLY A 233 -17.60 2.67 11.83
N SER A 234 -16.59 3.26 11.18
CA SER A 234 -16.66 3.78 9.81
C SER A 234 -16.20 2.75 8.79
N SER A 235 -16.88 2.69 7.64
CA SER A 235 -16.49 1.77 6.57
C SER A 235 -15.11 2.12 5.98
N PRO A 236 -14.23 1.13 5.72
CA PRO A 236 -12.88 1.34 5.19
C PRO A 236 -12.86 1.57 3.67
N THR A 237 -13.61 2.58 3.21
CA THR A 237 -13.57 2.98 1.80
C THR A 237 -12.24 3.65 1.48
N ALA A 238 -11.76 3.57 0.23
CA ALA A 238 -10.52 4.24 -0.19
C ALA A 238 -10.51 5.74 0.18
N GLY A 239 -11.64 6.44 0.05
CA GLY A 239 -11.75 7.84 0.45
C GLY A 239 -11.54 8.06 1.95
N ASN A 240 -12.13 7.20 2.79
CA ASN A 240 -11.98 7.28 4.24
C ASN A 240 -10.57 6.94 4.69
N VAL A 241 -9.98 5.89 4.09
CA VAL A 241 -8.60 5.48 4.37
C VAL A 241 -7.64 6.60 4.02
N LEU A 242 -7.74 7.17 2.82
CA LEU A 242 -6.88 8.30 2.42
C LEU A 242 -7.05 9.52 3.34
N LYS A 243 -8.28 9.79 3.81
CA LYS A 243 -8.50 10.87 4.78
C LYS A 243 -7.76 10.59 6.09
N LYS A 244 -7.77 9.35 6.57
CA LYS A 244 -7.06 8.94 7.79
C LYS A 244 -5.55 8.93 7.61
N MET A 245 -5.05 8.40 6.50
CA MET A 245 -3.62 8.44 6.17
C MET A 245 -3.10 9.88 6.14
N ARG A 246 -3.85 10.83 5.57
CA ARG A 246 -3.47 12.26 5.62
C ARG A 246 -3.42 12.83 7.03
N SER A 247 -4.35 12.43 7.91
CA SER A 247 -4.37 12.93 9.29
C SER A 247 -3.29 12.31 10.19
N LEU A 248 -2.85 11.09 9.88
CA LEU A 248 -1.92 10.32 10.72
C LEU A 248 -0.49 10.28 10.17
N GLY A 249 -0.28 10.70 8.92
CA GLY A 249 0.93 10.46 8.16
C GLY A 249 1.89 11.63 8.08
N GLU A 250 1.93 12.50 9.10
CA GLU A 250 2.95 13.56 9.17
C GLU A 250 4.36 12.95 9.09
N GLY A 251 5.17 13.44 8.15
CA GLY A 251 6.53 12.91 7.89
C GLY A 251 6.59 11.59 7.13
N VAL A 252 5.45 11.01 6.73
CA VAL A 252 5.36 9.77 5.95
C VAL A 252 4.69 10.01 4.60
N VAL A 253 3.71 10.91 4.54
CA VAL A 253 3.04 11.30 3.28
C VAL A 253 3.06 12.80 3.10
N HIS A 254 3.27 13.22 1.87
CA HIS A 254 3.45 14.60 1.46
C HIS A 254 2.50 14.89 0.30
N ASP A 255 1.24 15.13 0.64
CA ASP A 255 0.28 15.62 -0.33
C ASP A 255 0.72 17.01 -0.79
N SER A 256 0.93 17.18 -2.10
CA SER A 256 1.06 18.52 -2.67
C SER A 256 -0.15 19.33 -2.23
N HIS A 257 0.08 20.46 -1.57
CA HIS A 257 -0.96 21.31 -1.00
C HIS A 257 -2.16 21.33 -1.95
N VAL A 258 -3.29 20.80 -1.50
CA VAL A 258 -4.57 21.06 -2.16
C VAL A 258 -4.65 22.58 -2.12
N SER A 259 -4.41 23.24 -3.25
CA SER A 259 -4.65 24.67 -3.37
C SER A 259 -6.04 24.86 -2.82
N ASP A 260 -6.15 25.61 -1.74
CA ASP A 260 -7.38 25.76 -0.97
C ASP A 260 -8.40 26.41 -1.90
N SER A 261 -9.08 25.58 -2.70
CA SER A 261 -10.03 26.03 -3.68
C SER A 261 -11.30 26.31 -2.92
N LYS A 262 -11.27 27.39 -2.14
CA LYS A 262 -12.44 28.21 -1.84
C LYS A 262 -12.95 28.78 -3.17
N ARG A 263 -13.43 27.90 -4.04
CA ARG A 263 -14.29 28.26 -5.14
C ARG A 263 -15.62 28.60 -4.50
N LYS A 264 -15.80 29.88 -4.16
CA LYS A 264 -17.10 30.47 -3.80
C LYS A 264 -18.12 29.93 -4.80
N LYS A 265 -19.02 29.07 -4.34
CA LYS A 265 -20.19 28.68 -5.17
C LYS A 265 -20.90 29.99 -5.52
N PRO A 266 -21.19 30.28 -6.79
CA PRO A 266 -22.08 31.39 -7.12
C PRO A 266 -23.39 31.14 -6.39
N GLY A 267 -23.82 32.11 -5.58
CA GLY A 267 -25.09 32.02 -4.86
C GLY A 267 -26.24 31.81 -5.85
N PRO A 268 -27.33 31.15 -5.44
CA PRO A 268 -28.50 30.99 -6.29
C PRO A 268 -29.04 32.38 -6.66
N LYS A 269 -29.26 32.62 -7.96
CA LYS A 269 -29.93 33.84 -8.45
C LYS A 269 -31.30 33.98 -7.77
N PRO A 270 -31.73 35.21 -7.42
CA PRO A 270 -33.04 35.41 -6.80
C PRO A 270 -34.13 35.01 -7.78
N LYS A 271 -35.07 34.16 -7.35
CA LYS A 271 -36.31 33.94 -8.11
C LYS A 271 -37.24 35.12 -7.86
N GLU A 272 -37.67 35.72 -8.95
CA GLU A 272 -38.72 36.73 -8.98
C GLU A 272 -40.00 36.24 -8.31
N THR A 273 -40.65 37.19 -7.66
CA THR A 273 -41.94 37.12 -7.01
C THR A 273 -43.07 36.87 -8.01
N SER A 274 -43.98 35.94 -7.71
CA SER A 274 -45.39 36.12 -8.05
C SER A 274 -46.30 35.49 -7.00
N ARG A 275 -47.32 36.28 -6.64
CA ARG A 275 -48.37 36.03 -5.65
C ARG A 275 -49.33 34.93 -6.10
N ALA A 276 -49.82 34.13 -5.15
CA ALA A 276 -51.23 33.76 -4.96
C ALA A 276 -51.30 32.82 -3.74
N SER A 277 -51.84 33.25 -2.60
CA SER A 277 -53.26 33.29 -2.21
C SER A 277 -53.64 32.07 -1.36
N SER A 278 -54.22 32.40 -0.21
CA SER A 278 -54.66 31.60 0.94
C SER A 278 -55.60 30.44 0.64
N ARG A 279 -55.53 29.35 1.45
CA ARG A 279 -56.64 28.87 2.31
C ARG A 279 -56.29 27.61 3.14
N THR A 280 -56.42 27.77 4.46
CA THR A 280 -56.99 26.87 5.50
C THR A 280 -57.13 25.36 5.29
N SER A 281 -56.65 24.55 6.25
CA SER A 281 -57.51 23.70 7.12
C SER A 281 -56.72 22.85 8.16
N GLU A 282 -57.08 23.04 9.44
CA GLU A 282 -57.37 22.02 10.48
C GLU A 282 -56.29 21.05 11.04
N THR A 283 -55.90 21.36 12.28
CA THR A 283 -55.70 20.50 13.48
C THR A 283 -56.43 19.13 13.46
N LYS A 284 -55.86 18.02 13.99
CA LYS A 284 -55.64 17.74 15.43
C LYS A 284 -54.80 16.45 15.68
N PRO A 285 -54.35 16.19 16.94
CA PRO A 285 -53.21 15.36 17.35
C PRO A 285 -53.60 13.97 17.88
N LYS A 286 -52.57 13.15 18.20
CA LYS A 286 -52.42 12.11 19.26
C LYS A 286 -51.34 11.11 18.77
N THR A 287 -50.46 10.49 19.55
CA THR A 287 -50.37 10.22 21.00
C THR A 287 -48.94 9.77 21.28
N ALA A 288 -48.38 10.17 22.41
CA ALA A 288 -47.20 9.54 22.98
C ALA A 288 -47.60 8.25 23.70
N THR A 289 -46.91 7.16 23.40
CA THR A 289 -46.77 6.00 24.31
C THR A 289 -45.29 5.66 24.37
N GLY A 290 -44.76 5.68 25.59
CA GLY A 290 -43.40 5.28 25.90
C GLY A 290 -43.19 3.78 25.71
N GLY A 291 -41.95 3.42 25.40
CA GLY A 291 -41.47 2.06 25.34
C GLY A 291 -39.95 2.07 25.44
N SER A 292 -39.45 2.03 26.68
CA SER A 292 -38.08 1.66 27.01
C SER A 292 -37.76 0.30 26.39
N GLY A 293 -36.69 0.22 25.60
CA GLY A 293 -36.22 -1.02 24.98
C GLY A 293 -34.73 -0.92 24.69
N GLY A 294 -33.92 -1.38 25.64
CA GLY A 294 -32.48 -1.53 25.46
C GLY A 294 -32.17 -2.49 24.30
N GLY A 295 -31.59 -1.94 23.24
CA GLY A 295 -31.06 -2.71 22.11
C GLY A 295 -29.72 -3.33 22.46
N GLY A 296 -29.74 -4.44 23.20
CA GLY A 296 -28.60 -5.35 23.27
C GLY A 296 -28.30 -5.90 21.87
N ARG A 297 -27.06 -5.69 21.40
CA ARG A 297 -26.53 -6.29 20.17
C ARG A 297 -26.61 -7.83 20.28
N LYS A 298 -27.17 -8.50 19.26
CA LYS A 298 -26.94 -9.94 19.05
C LYS A 298 -25.51 -10.13 18.53
N PRO A 299 -24.72 -11.08 19.06
CA PRO A 299 -23.42 -11.42 18.50
C PRO A 299 -23.57 -12.04 17.09
N PRO A 300 -22.57 -11.89 16.21
CA PRO A 300 -22.52 -12.67 14.97
C PRO A 300 -22.47 -14.16 15.31
N THR A 301 -23.19 -14.97 14.54
CA THR A 301 -23.21 -16.43 14.69
C THR A 301 -21.83 -17.01 14.38
N ALA A 302 -21.24 -17.72 15.34
CA ALA A 302 -19.97 -18.43 15.17
C ALA A 302 -20.08 -19.48 14.05
N ARG A 303 -19.09 -19.51 13.14
CA ARG A 303 -18.90 -20.56 12.14
C ARG A 303 -18.38 -21.85 12.81
N ALA A 304 -18.61 -22.99 12.16
CA ALA A 304 -18.18 -24.28 12.69
C ALA A 304 -16.65 -24.44 12.51
N ALA A 305 -16.01 -25.16 13.42
CA ALA A 305 -14.58 -25.45 13.32
C ALA A 305 -14.28 -26.24 12.03
N GLY A 306 -13.27 -25.82 11.26
CA GLY A 306 -12.83 -26.51 10.04
C GLY A 306 -13.50 -26.07 8.73
N ASP A 307 -14.22 -24.94 8.71
CA ASP A 307 -14.69 -24.34 7.46
C ASP A 307 -13.50 -23.89 6.58
N ASP A 308 -13.58 -24.09 5.26
CA ASP A 308 -12.54 -23.68 4.30
C ASP A 308 -12.46 -22.15 4.22
N TYR A 309 -11.47 -21.57 4.89
CA TYR A 309 -11.20 -20.13 4.84
C TYR A 309 -10.70 -19.77 3.44
N GLY A 310 -11.50 -19.00 2.70
CA GLY A 310 -11.25 -18.71 1.27
C GLY A 310 -9.94 -17.98 0.97
N ASP A 311 -9.32 -17.32 1.96
CA ASP A 311 -7.97 -16.76 1.91
C ASP A 311 -7.40 -16.46 3.32
N PHE A 312 -6.13 -16.06 3.40
CA PHE A 312 -5.43 -15.73 4.66
C PHE A 312 -6.05 -14.54 5.42
N GLU A 313 -6.59 -13.55 4.72
CA GLU A 313 -7.21 -12.38 5.35
C GLU A 313 -8.52 -12.74 6.05
N ASP A 314 -9.31 -13.65 5.45
CA ASP A 314 -10.48 -14.23 6.08
C ASP A 314 -10.12 -15.06 7.31
N TRP A 315 -9.08 -15.89 7.18
CA TRP A 315 -8.57 -16.66 8.31
C TRP A 315 -8.17 -15.77 9.50
N LYS A 316 -7.48 -14.64 9.31
CA LYS A 316 -7.10 -13.75 10.43
C LYS A 316 -8.31 -13.21 11.21
N ARG A 317 -9.45 -13.01 10.55
CA ARG A 317 -10.68 -12.53 11.21
C ARG A 317 -11.33 -13.62 12.06
N HIS A 318 -11.11 -14.87 11.69
CA HIS A 318 -11.89 -16.02 12.14
C HIS A 318 -11.04 -17.14 12.77
N SER A 319 -9.72 -16.98 12.91
CA SER A 319 -8.83 -18.04 13.39
C SER A 319 -9.16 -18.48 14.82
N LEU A 320 -9.81 -17.62 15.60
CA LEU A 320 -10.26 -17.90 16.97
C LEU A 320 -11.76 -18.28 17.04
N ASP A 321 -12.45 -18.43 15.91
CA ASP A 321 -13.86 -18.83 15.91
C ASP A 321 -14.01 -20.22 16.55
N GLY A 322 -14.96 -20.30 17.49
CA GLY A 322 -15.23 -21.52 18.26
C GLY A 322 -14.28 -21.75 19.45
N ALA A 323 -13.33 -20.84 19.72
CA ALA A 323 -12.49 -20.93 20.92
C ALA A 323 -13.31 -20.68 22.20
N SER A 324 -13.06 -21.47 23.24
CA SER A 324 -13.71 -21.29 24.54
C SER A 324 -13.17 -20.06 25.31
N ALA A 325 -13.91 -19.56 26.30
CA ALA A 325 -13.43 -18.46 27.14
C ALA A 325 -12.10 -18.79 27.84
N ASP A 326 -11.91 -20.05 28.23
CA ASP A 326 -10.68 -20.55 28.84
C ASP A 326 -9.50 -20.61 27.86
N GLU A 327 -9.75 -20.92 26.59
CA GLU A 327 -8.77 -20.87 25.49
C GLU A 327 -8.36 -19.42 25.20
N LEU A 328 -9.33 -18.51 25.08
CA LEU A 328 -9.08 -17.09 24.83
C LEU A 328 -8.30 -16.44 25.99
N GLU A 329 -8.62 -16.80 27.24
CA GLU A 329 -7.87 -16.32 28.40
C GLU A 329 -6.45 -16.86 28.44
N ALA A 330 -6.23 -18.12 28.04
CA ALA A 330 -4.87 -18.68 27.94
C ALA A 330 -4.03 -17.95 26.87
N LEU A 331 -4.62 -17.64 25.72
CA LEU A 331 -3.98 -16.83 24.68
C LEU A 331 -3.74 -15.38 25.13
N ARG A 332 -4.65 -14.78 25.88
CA ARG A 332 -4.45 -13.45 26.47
C ARG A 332 -3.28 -13.47 27.46
N ARG A 333 -3.22 -14.46 28.35
CA ARG A 333 -2.12 -14.66 29.31
C ARG A 333 -0.77 -14.79 28.62
N TRP A 334 -0.70 -15.49 27.49
CA TRP A 334 0.51 -15.51 26.65
C TRP A 334 1.00 -14.10 26.32
N THR A 335 0.11 -13.18 25.93
CA THR A 335 0.51 -11.81 25.55
C THR A 335 1.02 -10.92 26.71
N THR A 336 0.92 -11.42 27.95
CA THR A 336 1.47 -10.76 29.16
C THR A 336 2.96 -11.07 29.35
N SER A 337 3.52 -10.82 30.54
CA SER A 337 4.86 -11.29 30.90
C SER A 337 4.97 -12.82 31.02
N GLU A 338 3.85 -13.54 31.10
CA GLU A 338 3.82 -14.98 31.34
C GLU A 338 4.35 -15.83 30.19
N HIS A 339 4.38 -15.32 28.95
CA HIS A 339 5.07 -16.04 27.85
C HIS A 339 6.51 -16.40 28.19
N LYS A 340 7.21 -15.62 29.01
CA LYS A 340 8.60 -15.92 29.39
C LYS A 340 8.70 -17.26 30.12
N ILE A 341 7.80 -17.50 31.07
CA ILE A 341 7.74 -18.73 31.87
C ILE A 341 7.34 -19.90 30.99
N ILE A 342 6.29 -19.73 30.16
CA ILE A 342 5.82 -20.75 29.22
C ILE A 342 6.96 -21.15 28.25
N GLN A 343 7.62 -20.17 27.63
CA GLN A 343 8.70 -20.40 26.68
C GLN A 343 9.92 -21.07 27.34
N GLU A 344 10.29 -20.66 28.56
CA GLU A 344 11.41 -21.26 29.29
C GLU A 344 11.15 -22.73 29.63
N GLN A 345 9.97 -23.04 30.17
CA GLN A 345 9.59 -24.41 30.53
C GLN A 345 9.46 -25.34 29.31
N LEU A 346 8.91 -24.83 28.19
CA LEU A 346 8.86 -25.57 26.92
C LEU A 346 10.27 -25.87 26.39
N ARG A 347 11.17 -24.88 26.38
CA ARG A 347 12.57 -25.09 25.98
C ARG A 347 13.30 -26.08 26.89
N ALA A 348 12.99 -26.08 28.19
CA ALA A 348 13.56 -27.02 29.15
C ALA A 348 12.94 -28.42 29.09
N GLY A 349 11.83 -28.60 28.35
CA GLY A 349 11.07 -29.85 28.30
C GLY A 349 10.43 -30.25 29.64
N LYS A 350 10.19 -29.27 30.54
CA LYS A 350 9.69 -29.50 31.90
C LYS A 350 8.60 -28.49 32.23
N LEU A 351 7.35 -28.89 32.07
CA LEU A 351 6.17 -28.08 32.43
C LEU A 351 5.71 -28.42 33.85
N ASP A 352 5.42 -27.40 34.66
CA ASP A 352 4.64 -27.61 35.89
C ASP A 352 3.14 -27.78 35.59
N ASP A 353 2.37 -28.29 36.55
CA ASP A 353 0.95 -28.61 36.36
C ASP A 353 0.08 -27.39 35.98
N GLN A 354 0.46 -26.18 36.41
CA GLN A 354 -0.29 -24.96 36.08
C GLN A 354 0.01 -24.52 34.65
N ILE A 355 1.28 -24.49 34.27
CA ILE A 355 1.71 -24.13 32.92
C ILE A 355 1.28 -25.19 31.91
N ALA A 356 1.32 -26.48 32.25
CA ALA A 356 0.84 -27.56 31.38
C ALA A 356 -0.63 -27.38 30.98
N LYS A 357 -1.48 -26.93 31.91
CA LYS A 357 -2.89 -26.61 31.61
C LYS A 357 -3.04 -25.40 30.69
N VAL A 358 -2.19 -24.38 30.85
CA VAL A 358 -2.19 -23.21 29.97
C VAL A 358 -1.74 -23.60 28.56
N VAL A 359 -0.64 -24.35 28.45
CA VAL A 359 -0.11 -24.88 27.18
C VAL A 359 -1.17 -25.72 26.47
N GLN A 360 -1.83 -26.64 27.18
CA GLN A 360 -2.89 -27.46 26.60
C GLN A 360 -4.04 -26.62 26.01
N ARG A 361 -4.45 -25.54 26.68
CA ARG A 361 -5.50 -24.64 26.20
C ARG A 361 -5.07 -23.85 24.97
N ILE A 362 -3.82 -23.36 24.96
CA ILE A 362 -3.25 -22.68 23.79
C ILE A 362 -3.19 -23.65 22.61
N ASP A 363 -2.65 -24.86 22.81
CA ASP A 363 -2.53 -25.88 21.75
C ASP A 363 -3.89 -26.22 21.11
N VAL A 364 -4.94 -26.39 21.93
CA VAL A 364 -6.31 -26.61 21.44
C VAL A 364 -6.82 -25.43 20.61
N ALA A 365 -6.54 -24.20 21.05
CA ALA A 365 -6.93 -23.00 20.32
C ALA A 365 -6.21 -22.88 18.96
N LEU A 366 -4.88 -23.10 18.93
CA LEU A 366 -4.08 -23.02 17.70
C LEU A 366 -4.41 -24.15 16.70
N ALA A 367 -4.76 -25.34 17.20
CA ALA A 367 -5.10 -26.49 16.36
C ALA A 367 -6.50 -26.40 15.72
N ARG A 368 -7.38 -25.54 16.23
CA ARG A 368 -8.78 -25.48 15.82
C ARG A 368 -8.95 -25.08 14.36
N ASN A 369 -8.26 -24.03 13.96
CA ASN A 369 -8.36 -23.42 12.63
C ASN A 369 -6.94 -23.25 12.09
N PRO A 370 -6.28 -24.31 11.57
CA PRO A 370 -4.92 -24.22 11.05
C PRO A 370 -4.84 -23.32 9.81
N LEU A 371 -3.63 -22.94 9.43
CA LEU A 371 -3.40 -22.07 8.27
C LEU A 371 -3.99 -22.65 6.98
N PRO A 372 -4.77 -21.88 6.20
CA PRO A 372 -5.43 -22.38 5.00
C PRO A 372 -4.51 -22.45 3.77
N VAL A 373 -3.40 -21.71 3.80
CA VAL A 373 -2.41 -21.59 2.73
C VAL A 373 -1.01 -21.47 3.32
N ASP A 374 0.02 -21.66 2.49
CA ASP A 374 1.39 -21.30 2.86
C ASP A 374 1.47 -19.79 3.03
N VAL A 375 2.07 -19.31 4.12
CA VAL A 375 2.14 -17.88 4.45
C VAL A 375 3.56 -17.48 4.82
N LYS A 376 4.01 -16.33 4.32
CA LYS A 376 5.25 -15.72 4.79
C LYS A 376 4.92 -14.81 5.98
N LEU A 377 5.53 -15.10 7.12
CA LEU A 377 5.39 -14.34 8.35
C LEU A 377 6.76 -13.86 8.82
N HIS A 378 6.78 -12.83 9.66
CA HIS A 378 8.01 -12.11 9.98
C HIS A 378 8.21 -11.94 11.48
N ARG A 379 9.46 -11.87 11.89
CA ARG A 379 9.83 -11.44 13.25
C ARG A 379 11.17 -10.69 13.22
N ARG A 380 11.46 -9.99 14.31
CA ARG A 380 12.79 -9.43 14.55
C ARG A 380 13.46 -10.15 15.71
N ASP A 381 14.74 -10.42 15.55
CA ASP A 381 15.55 -11.17 16.52
C ASP A 381 16.87 -10.51 16.82
N THR A 382 17.45 -10.98 17.93
CA THR A 382 18.82 -10.66 18.34
C THR A 382 19.79 -11.67 17.74
N LEU A 383 21.07 -11.31 17.67
CA LEU A 383 22.14 -12.26 17.30
C LEU A 383 22.21 -13.45 18.26
N ALA A 384 21.94 -13.20 19.55
CA ALA A 384 21.91 -14.24 20.57
C ALA A 384 20.84 -15.32 20.29
N ALA A 385 19.73 -14.97 19.63
CA ALA A 385 18.73 -15.96 19.22
C ALA A 385 19.30 -17.00 18.23
N PHE A 386 20.32 -16.61 17.46
CA PHE A 386 21.06 -17.47 16.55
C PHE A 386 22.35 -18.03 17.18
N GLN A 387 22.56 -17.85 18.48
CA GLN A 387 23.84 -18.21 19.15
C GLN A 387 25.04 -17.52 18.49
N ALA A 388 24.84 -16.29 18.00
CA ALA A 388 25.82 -15.49 17.29
C ALA A 388 26.09 -14.17 18.02
N THR A 389 27.24 -13.59 17.74
CA THR A 389 27.69 -12.26 18.20
C THR A 389 27.96 -11.32 17.02
N THR A 390 28.09 -11.85 15.81
CA THR A 390 28.29 -11.09 14.57
C THR A 390 27.27 -11.48 13.49
N PHE A 391 27.11 -10.64 12.46
CA PHE A 391 26.25 -10.98 11.31
C PHE A 391 26.80 -12.15 10.50
N ASP A 392 28.12 -12.25 10.34
CA ASP A 392 28.75 -13.36 9.59
C ASP A 392 28.51 -14.72 10.25
N GLU A 393 28.48 -14.77 11.58
CA GLU A 393 28.11 -15.97 12.33
C GLU A 393 26.66 -16.39 12.11
N VAL A 394 25.76 -15.46 11.83
CA VAL A 394 24.37 -15.79 11.46
C VAL A 394 24.32 -16.28 10.00
N ILE A 395 25.01 -15.59 9.09
CA ILE A 395 25.06 -15.94 7.67
C ILE A 395 25.64 -17.35 7.47
N SER A 396 26.65 -17.74 8.25
CA SER A 396 27.25 -19.07 8.18
C SER A 396 26.32 -20.22 8.59
N GLN A 397 25.12 -19.92 9.12
CA GLN A 397 24.12 -20.93 9.49
C GLN A 397 23.14 -21.27 8.38
N VAL A 398 23.27 -20.69 7.18
CA VAL A 398 22.48 -21.13 6.02
C VAL A 398 22.67 -22.62 5.77
N GLY A 399 21.57 -23.33 5.57
CA GLY A 399 21.49 -24.80 5.48
C GLY A 399 21.31 -25.51 6.82
N ARG A 400 21.37 -24.81 7.96
CA ARG A 400 21.11 -25.39 9.28
C ARG A 400 19.61 -25.60 9.50
N ILE A 401 19.27 -26.71 10.15
CA ILE A 401 17.94 -26.95 10.72
C ILE A 401 17.99 -26.70 12.22
N VAL A 402 17.03 -25.94 12.73
CA VAL A 402 16.94 -25.50 14.12
C VAL A 402 15.64 -26.01 14.75
N ASP A 403 15.75 -26.60 15.93
CA ASP A 403 14.60 -26.97 16.75
C ASP A 403 13.94 -25.73 17.37
N LEU A 404 12.62 -25.64 17.26
CA LEU A 404 11.78 -24.64 17.91
C LEU A 404 10.89 -25.34 18.95
N PRO A 405 11.44 -25.71 20.12
CA PRO A 405 10.71 -26.48 21.14
C PRO A 405 9.60 -25.69 21.84
N ALA A 406 9.51 -24.39 21.59
CA ALA A 406 8.54 -23.49 22.21
C ALA A 406 7.76 -22.73 21.12
N TYR A 407 6.70 -22.02 21.50
CA TYR A 407 5.86 -21.30 20.54
C TYR A 407 6.64 -20.27 19.75
N VAL A 408 6.21 -20.04 18.51
CA VAL A 408 6.83 -19.08 17.60
C VAL A 408 5.86 -17.91 17.41
N ALA A 409 6.14 -16.79 18.07
CA ALA A 409 5.44 -15.54 17.82
C ALA A 409 5.96 -14.90 16.53
N LEU A 410 5.07 -14.77 15.55
CA LEU A 410 5.34 -14.15 14.26
C LEU A 410 4.39 -12.97 14.05
N SER A 411 4.70 -12.14 13.07
CA SER A 411 3.90 -10.97 12.70
C SER A 411 3.58 -11.02 11.23
N THR A 412 2.37 -10.57 10.88
CA THR A 412 2.02 -10.27 9.49
C THR A 412 2.61 -8.95 9.01
N ARG A 413 3.27 -8.18 9.88
CA ARG A 413 4.00 -6.96 9.49
C ARG A 413 5.28 -7.34 8.77
N PRO A 414 5.49 -6.92 7.51
CA PRO A 414 6.73 -7.23 6.80
C PRO A 414 7.96 -6.74 7.57
N GLY A 415 9.01 -7.55 7.62
CA GLY A 415 10.22 -7.27 8.41
C GLY A 415 10.05 -7.35 9.94
N GLY A 416 8.86 -7.72 10.43
CA GLY A 416 8.58 -7.99 11.84
C GLY A 416 8.54 -6.75 12.74
N VAL A 417 8.07 -6.94 13.97
CA VAL A 417 7.96 -5.87 14.97
C VAL A 417 9.23 -5.78 15.80
N LYS A 418 9.82 -4.59 15.93
CA LYS A 418 10.98 -4.35 16.80
C LYS A 418 10.54 -4.29 18.26
N THR A 419 10.84 -5.33 19.02
CA THR A 419 10.47 -5.44 20.45
C THR A 419 11.58 -4.99 21.40
N SER A 420 12.83 -4.88 20.92
CA SER A 420 13.97 -4.34 21.66
C SER A 420 14.98 -3.66 20.72
N PRO A 421 15.89 -2.80 21.24
CA PRO A 421 16.97 -2.20 20.46
C PRO A 421 17.86 -3.24 19.75
N ASP A 422 18.10 -4.37 20.43
CA ASP A 422 18.99 -5.46 19.99
C ASP A 422 18.35 -6.40 18.95
N ALA A 423 17.06 -6.24 18.67
CA ALA A 423 16.36 -7.00 17.63
C ALA A 423 16.73 -6.48 16.23
N VAL A 424 17.97 -6.74 15.83
CA VAL A 424 18.64 -6.21 14.63
C VAL A 424 18.57 -7.15 13.42
N VAL A 425 18.14 -8.40 13.60
CA VAL A 425 17.98 -9.38 12.53
C VAL A 425 16.52 -9.43 12.10
N ARG A 426 16.24 -9.32 10.79
CA ARG A 426 14.91 -9.53 10.22
C ARG A 426 14.79 -10.98 9.78
N VAL A 427 13.80 -11.69 10.33
CA VAL A 427 13.59 -13.11 10.05
C VAL A 427 12.28 -13.27 9.29
N HIS A 428 12.35 -13.92 8.12
CA HIS A 428 11.25 -14.18 7.21
C HIS A 428 11.00 -15.68 7.18
N ILE A 429 9.84 -16.12 7.64
CA ILE A 429 9.54 -17.55 7.80
C ILE A 429 8.36 -17.91 6.91
N THR A 430 8.57 -18.84 5.98
CA THR A 430 7.48 -19.52 5.27
C THR A 430 6.88 -20.57 6.19
N VAL A 431 5.60 -20.41 6.53
CA VAL A 431 4.86 -21.35 7.37
C VAL A 431 3.86 -22.11 6.49
N PRO A 432 3.92 -23.44 6.45
CA PRO A 432 3.13 -24.22 5.50
C PRO A 432 1.65 -24.28 5.91
N ARG A 433 0.79 -24.45 4.90
CA ARG A 433 -0.62 -24.79 5.04
C ARG A 433 -0.81 -25.95 6.00
N GLY A 434 -1.87 -25.88 6.80
CA GLY A 434 -2.21 -26.91 7.77
C GLY A 434 -1.45 -26.77 9.10
N THR A 435 -0.51 -25.83 9.21
CA THR A 435 0.18 -25.56 10.47
C THR A 435 -0.80 -25.01 11.51
N PRO A 436 -0.87 -25.60 12.72
CA PRO A 436 -1.63 -25.05 13.84
C PRO A 436 -1.09 -23.67 14.23
N ALA A 437 -1.95 -22.67 14.13
CA ALA A 437 -1.64 -21.27 14.42
C ALA A 437 -2.92 -20.50 14.71
N ALA A 438 -2.79 -19.29 15.26
CA ALA A 438 -3.89 -18.35 15.35
C ALA A 438 -3.39 -16.91 15.23
N TYR A 439 -4.21 -16.05 14.63
CA TYR A 439 -4.03 -14.61 14.68
C TYR A 439 -4.59 -14.09 16.01
N ILE A 440 -3.72 -13.73 16.95
CA ILE A 440 -4.09 -13.49 18.35
C ILE A 440 -4.22 -11.99 18.70
N GLU A 441 -4.17 -11.12 17.70
CA GLU A 441 -4.27 -9.67 17.88
C GLU A 441 -5.53 -9.25 18.67
N GLN A 442 -6.66 -9.94 18.46
CA GLN A 442 -7.95 -9.62 19.08
C GLN A 442 -7.98 -9.88 20.60
N VAL A 443 -7.06 -10.70 21.11
CA VAL A 443 -6.97 -11.08 22.53
C VAL A 443 -5.70 -10.55 23.19
N SER A 444 -4.87 -9.81 22.46
CA SER A 444 -3.58 -9.34 22.95
C SER A 444 -3.70 -8.14 23.89
N GLU A 445 -2.97 -8.17 25.01
CA GLU A 445 -2.74 -7.01 25.88
C GLU A 445 -1.83 -5.96 25.24
N LYS A 446 -1.13 -6.34 24.16
CA LYS A 446 -0.30 -5.47 23.35
C LYS A 446 -0.82 -5.45 21.91
N PRO A 447 -2.04 -4.93 21.68
CA PRO A 447 -2.56 -4.80 20.33
C PRO A 447 -1.60 -3.90 19.52
N LYS A 448 -1.50 -4.14 18.21
CA LYS A 448 -0.64 -3.54 17.16
C LYS A 448 0.61 -4.35 16.76
N GLN A 449 0.79 -5.55 17.30
CA GLN A 449 1.90 -6.43 16.90
C GLN A 449 1.54 -7.31 15.69
N ARG A 450 0.24 -7.43 15.38
CA ARG A 450 -0.31 -8.31 14.36
C ARG A 450 0.16 -9.74 14.51
N GLU A 451 0.12 -10.18 15.76
CA GLU A 451 0.76 -11.40 16.19
C GLU A 451 0.00 -12.62 15.66
N THR A 452 0.73 -13.49 14.97
CA THR A 452 0.32 -14.85 14.62
C THR A 452 1.15 -15.79 15.47
N LEU A 453 0.50 -16.49 16.39
CA LEU A 453 1.16 -17.46 17.25
C LEU A 453 1.12 -18.83 16.57
N VAL A 454 2.30 -19.42 16.36
CA VAL A 454 2.44 -20.77 15.80
C VAL A 454 2.78 -21.75 16.92
N ILE A 455 2.19 -22.95 16.83
CA ILE A 455 2.37 -24.04 17.81
C ILE A 455 3.86 -24.37 18.02
N HIS A 456 4.18 -24.81 19.23
CA HIS A 456 5.53 -25.26 19.60
C HIS A 456 5.91 -26.60 18.95
N GLY A 457 7.18 -27.00 19.10
CA GLY A 457 7.68 -28.29 18.62
C GLY A 457 7.93 -28.34 17.11
N LYS A 458 8.32 -27.20 16.52
CA LYS A 458 8.54 -27.03 15.09
C LYS A 458 10.01 -27.14 14.71
N LEU A 459 10.27 -27.41 13.43
CA LEU A 459 11.59 -27.29 12.85
C LEU A 459 11.65 -26.06 11.95
N MET A 460 12.82 -25.44 11.89
CA MET A 460 13.06 -24.31 11.00
C MET A 460 14.37 -24.51 10.26
N ALA A 461 14.30 -24.59 8.94
CA ALA A 461 15.48 -24.60 8.07
C ALA A 461 15.85 -23.15 7.72
N ILE A 462 17.10 -22.76 7.90
CA ILE A 462 17.62 -21.46 7.44
C ILE A 462 18.02 -21.62 5.97
N THR A 463 17.33 -20.94 5.06
CA THR A 463 17.47 -21.15 3.61
C THR A 463 18.32 -20.10 2.92
N ASP A 464 18.33 -18.85 3.41
CA ASP A 464 19.18 -17.77 2.91
C ASP A 464 19.47 -16.77 4.05
N ALA A 465 20.58 -16.04 3.95
CA ALA A 465 20.89 -14.94 4.85
C ALA A 465 21.84 -13.93 4.19
N LYS A 466 21.48 -12.64 4.20
CA LYS A 466 22.32 -11.58 3.62
C LYS A 466 22.04 -10.20 4.18
N MET A 467 23.02 -9.31 4.02
CA MET A 467 22.88 -7.89 4.32
C MET A 467 22.13 -7.17 3.20
N VAL A 468 21.13 -6.38 3.56
CA VAL A 468 20.36 -5.51 2.65
C VAL A 468 20.29 -4.13 3.29
N ASP A 469 20.84 -3.12 2.62
CA ASP A 469 20.81 -1.72 3.10
C ASP A 469 21.28 -1.56 4.57
N GLY A 470 22.27 -2.36 4.98
CA GLY A 470 22.85 -2.32 6.34
C GLY A 470 22.10 -3.13 7.40
N VAL A 471 21.05 -3.87 7.02
CA VAL A 471 20.28 -4.75 7.91
C VAL A 471 20.48 -6.21 7.51
N LEU A 472 20.63 -7.11 8.49
CA LEU A 472 20.70 -8.55 8.23
C LEU A 472 19.30 -9.13 8.08
N HIS A 473 19.05 -9.80 6.95
CA HIS A 473 17.84 -10.57 6.68
C HIS A 473 18.17 -12.07 6.66
N VAL A 474 17.29 -12.87 7.24
CA VAL A 474 17.37 -14.34 7.31
C VAL A 474 16.05 -14.92 6.82
N TRP A 475 16.10 -15.79 5.81
CA TRP A 475 14.95 -16.51 5.30
C TRP A 475 14.96 -17.94 5.83
N CYS A 476 13.78 -18.41 6.20
CA CYS A 476 13.59 -19.72 6.79
C CYS A 476 12.32 -20.38 6.25
N ASP A 477 12.34 -21.71 6.22
CA ASP A 477 11.15 -22.54 5.99
C ASP A 477 10.85 -23.35 7.25
N MET A 478 9.58 -23.35 7.66
CA MET A 478 9.11 -24.11 8.82
C MET A 478 8.56 -25.47 8.39
N ALA A 479 8.80 -26.50 9.22
CA ALA A 479 8.19 -27.83 9.10
C ALA A 479 7.46 -28.21 10.41
#